data_AF-A0A3G7U3X0-F1
#
_entry.id   AF-A0A3G7U3X0-F1
#
_cell.length_a   1.000
_cell.length_b   1.000
_cell.length_c   1.000
_cell.angle_alpha   90.00
_cell.angle_beta   90.00
_cell.angle_gamma   90.00
#
_symmetry.space_group_name_H-M   'P 1'
#
loop_
_entity.id
_entity.type
_entity.pdbx_description
1 polymer ?
#
loop_
_entity_poly.entity_id
_entity_poly.type
_entity_poly.pdbx_seq_one_letter_code
_entity_poly.pdbx_strand_id
1 'polypeptide(L)'
;MTITASASNNFYSASVSIPSSPHWNKNQLTDSQREQIAQEHKHMEGIEKPEQDVSRKPEIATGRPPGDNRTAEQIINDNPILKNLGHQKDINRPLAYKRLGDWTSNNKDPEARADAAFNAARVLNYIDTSLSADGKHRGKAHGNGDLEGITRSGDARHGTPAGMWKDFTEQGYSALREHHRLDSTSDTHVRKDGTNKDNVQWVAGEAGKRTWFIPGLSNILLGIGNSEPGVIGAIKGAKAGFDKTRADGFDEALASATTGDIVGVVKGYINAVKKNEATPNGVQSALDEISS
;
A
#
# COMPACT_ATOMS: atom_id res chain seq x y z
N MET A 1 -36.10 -33.42 -32.73
CA MET A 1 -35.09 -32.35 -32.84
C MET A 1 -34.89 -31.80 -31.45
N THR A 2 -33.81 -32.21 -30.80
CA THR A 2 -33.51 -31.92 -29.41
C THR A 2 -32.80 -30.58 -29.35
N ILE A 3 -33.34 -29.60 -28.62
CA ILE A 3 -32.63 -28.36 -28.32
C ILE A 3 -32.43 -28.33 -26.81
N THR A 4 -31.19 -28.59 -26.42
CA THR A 4 -30.68 -28.57 -25.05
C THR A 4 -30.63 -27.13 -24.57
N ALA A 5 -31.33 -26.82 -23.47
CA ALA A 5 -31.22 -25.53 -22.80
C ALA A 5 -29.97 -25.54 -21.92
N SER A 6 -29.03 -24.66 -22.20
CA SER A 6 -27.82 -24.47 -21.40
C SER A 6 -28.13 -23.55 -20.23
N ALA A 7 -27.96 -24.04 -19.01
CA ALA A 7 -28.08 -23.26 -17.78
C ALA A 7 -26.89 -22.30 -17.65
N SER A 8 -27.18 -21.01 -17.54
CA SER A 8 -26.21 -19.99 -17.12
C SER A 8 -26.61 -19.50 -15.73
N ASN A 9 -25.83 -19.92 -14.72
CA ASN A 9 -25.92 -19.48 -13.33
C ASN A 9 -25.55 -17.99 -13.25
N ASN A 10 -26.55 -17.12 -13.12
CA ASN A 10 -26.35 -15.73 -12.74
C ASN A 10 -26.23 -15.65 -11.21
N PHE A 11 -25.01 -15.38 -10.75
CA PHE A 11 -24.70 -15.08 -9.36
C PHE A 11 -25.43 -13.81 -8.92
N TYR A 12 -26.03 -13.90 -7.73
CA TYR A 12 -26.80 -12.88 -7.05
C TYR A 12 -25.98 -11.59 -6.85
N SER A 13 -26.36 -10.52 -7.53
CA SER A 13 -26.07 -9.15 -7.10
C SER A 13 -27.17 -8.70 -6.13
N ALA A 14 -27.03 -9.03 -4.85
CA ALA A 14 -27.88 -8.48 -3.80
C ALA A 14 -27.22 -7.22 -3.25
N SER A 15 -27.74 -6.06 -3.66
CA SER A 15 -27.48 -4.77 -3.02
C SER A 15 -28.07 -4.78 -1.61
N VAL A 16 -27.25 -5.11 -0.61
CA VAL A 16 -27.64 -5.05 0.80
C VAL A 16 -27.76 -3.58 1.21
N SER A 17 -28.99 -3.12 1.38
CA SER A 17 -29.31 -1.84 2.00
C SER A 17 -28.86 -1.85 3.47
N ILE A 18 -27.94 -0.94 3.82
CA ILE A 18 -27.33 -0.82 5.15
C ILE A 18 -28.33 -0.16 6.13
N PRO A 19 -28.62 -0.77 7.30
CA PRO A 19 -29.46 -0.16 8.33
C PRO A 19 -28.85 1.12 8.91
N SER A 20 -29.70 2.10 9.24
CA SER A 20 -29.34 3.45 9.71
C SER A 20 -28.84 3.55 11.16
N SER A 21 -28.40 2.46 11.78
CA SER A 21 -27.84 2.51 13.13
C SER A 21 -26.45 3.14 13.11
N PRO A 22 -26.13 4.06 14.05
CA PRO A 22 -24.83 4.72 14.09
C PRO A 22 -23.66 3.79 14.44
N HIS A 23 -23.93 2.52 14.80
CA HIS A 23 -22.93 1.50 15.11
C HIS A 23 -23.38 0.14 14.55
N TRP A 24 -22.41 -0.66 14.09
CA TRP A 24 -22.65 -2.06 13.72
C TRP A 24 -23.23 -2.84 14.92
N ASN A 25 -24.34 -3.56 14.70
CA ASN A 25 -25.06 -4.29 15.74
C ASN A 25 -25.44 -5.69 15.23
N LYS A 26 -24.97 -6.73 15.93
CA LYS A 26 -25.26 -8.15 15.63
C LYS A 26 -26.76 -8.46 15.56
N ASN A 27 -27.58 -7.75 16.34
CA ASN A 27 -29.03 -7.97 16.40
C ASN A 27 -29.77 -7.48 15.14
N GLN A 28 -29.11 -6.70 14.27
CA GLN A 28 -29.69 -6.16 13.05
C GLN A 28 -29.27 -6.91 11.78
N LEU A 29 -28.57 -8.03 11.93
CA LEU A 29 -28.13 -8.86 10.81
C LEU A 29 -29.32 -9.61 10.20
N THR A 30 -29.30 -9.79 8.89
CA THR A 30 -30.21 -10.70 8.16
C THR A 30 -29.81 -12.16 8.38
N ASP A 31 -30.68 -13.11 8.06
CA ASP A 31 -30.34 -14.54 8.12
C ASP A 31 -29.14 -14.89 7.23
N SER A 32 -29.11 -14.34 6.02
CA SER A 32 -27.98 -14.53 5.10
C SER A 32 -26.66 -14.00 5.69
N GLN A 33 -26.68 -12.83 6.34
CA GLN A 33 -25.49 -12.30 7.00
C GLN A 33 -25.07 -13.14 8.21
N ARG A 34 -26.02 -13.64 9.00
CA ARG A 34 -25.72 -14.57 10.11
C ARG A 34 -25.07 -15.85 9.61
N GLU A 35 -25.57 -16.40 8.52
CA GLU A 35 -25.00 -17.60 7.91
C GLU A 35 -23.60 -17.35 7.35
N GLN A 36 -23.37 -16.23 6.66
CA GLN A 36 -22.03 -15.82 6.21
C GLN A 36 -21.06 -15.68 7.39
N ILE A 37 -21.48 -15.05 8.49
CA ILE A 37 -20.66 -14.91 9.70
C ILE A 37 -20.35 -16.28 10.32
N ALA A 38 -21.31 -17.20 10.34
CA ALA A 38 -21.08 -18.56 10.84
C ALA A 38 -20.05 -19.32 10.00
N GLN A 39 -20.10 -19.19 8.67
CA GLN A 39 -19.07 -19.76 7.79
C GLN A 39 -17.70 -19.13 8.03
N GLU A 40 -17.65 -17.80 8.16
CA GLU A 40 -16.43 -17.07 8.46
C GLU A 40 -15.81 -17.52 9.79
N HIS A 41 -16.61 -17.69 10.85
CA HIS A 41 -16.15 -18.21 12.13
C HIS A 41 -15.64 -19.65 12.04
N LYS A 42 -16.31 -20.51 11.26
CA LYS A 42 -15.84 -21.88 11.01
C LYS A 42 -14.46 -21.89 10.34
N HIS A 43 -14.20 -20.94 9.45
CA HIS A 43 -12.88 -20.82 8.85
C HIS A 43 -11.81 -20.26 9.80
N MET A 44 -12.20 -19.60 10.90
CA MET A 44 -11.29 -19.09 11.93
C MET A 44 -11.08 -20.10 13.07
N GLU A 45 -11.82 -21.20 13.09
CA GLU A 45 -11.79 -22.18 14.16
C GLU A 45 -10.40 -22.81 14.29
N GLY A 46 -9.85 -22.80 15.51
CA GLY A 46 -8.52 -23.35 15.81
C GLY A 46 -7.34 -22.46 15.39
N ILE A 47 -7.58 -21.30 14.76
CA ILE A 47 -6.52 -20.33 14.44
C ILE A 47 -6.31 -19.40 15.65
N GLU A 48 -5.07 -19.32 16.13
CA GLU A 48 -4.71 -18.34 17.16
C GLU A 48 -4.66 -16.93 16.53
N LYS A 49 -5.36 -15.96 17.14
CA LYS A 49 -5.47 -14.58 16.63
C LYS A 49 -5.92 -14.51 15.16
N PRO A 50 -7.12 -15.02 14.83
CA PRO A 50 -7.56 -15.17 13.45
C PRO A 50 -7.70 -13.85 12.67
N GLU A 51 -7.76 -12.71 13.35
CA GLU A 51 -7.67 -11.38 12.72
C GLU A 51 -6.34 -11.11 12.03
N GLN A 52 -5.29 -11.91 12.31
CA GLN A 52 -3.98 -11.84 11.65
C GLN A 52 -3.90 -12.71 10.39
N ASP A 53 -4.89 -13.58 10.15
CA ASP A 53 -4.98 -14.33 8.89
C ASP A 53 -5.49 -13.42 7.77
N VAL A 54 -4.55 -12.99 6.93
CA VAL A 54 -4.79 -12.11 5.78
C VAL A 54 -4.90 -12.88 4.46
N SER A 55 -4.86 -14.22 4.49
CA SER A 55 -4.99 -15.05 3.29
C SER A 55 -6.35 -14.90 2.62
N ARG A 56 -7.35 -14.45 3.38
CA ARG A 56 -8.70 -14.15 2.88
C ARG A 56 -9.04 -12.69 3.13
N LYS A 57 -9.58 -12.05 2.09
CA LYS A 57 -10.18 -10.73 2.21
C LYS A 57 -11.37 -10.78 3.18
N PRO A 58 -11.46 -9.89 4.19
CA PRO A 58 -12.65 -9.81 5.00
C PRO A 58 -13.81 -9.23 4.18
N GLU A 59 -15.01 -9.80 4.34
CA GLU A 59 -16.21 -9.41 3.57
C GLU A 59 -17.30 -8.78 4.43
N ILE A 60 -17.28 -9.06 5.74
CA ILE A 60 -18.28 -8.60 6.70
C ILE A 60 -17.65 -8.49 8.09
N ALA A 61 -18.20 -7.61 8.92
CA ALA A 61 -17.88 -7.57 10.34
C ALA A 61 -18.52 -8.80 11.01
N THR A 62 -17.68 -9.63 11.63
CA THR A 62 -18.09 -10.89 12.27
C THR A 62 -18.17 -10.75 13.79
N GLY A 63 -17.35 -9.85 14.36
CA GLY A 63 -16.94 -9.91 15.75
C GLY A 63 -15.94 -11.04 15.99
N ARG A 64 -15.57 -11.26 17.24
CA ARG A 64 -14.65 -12.34 17.62
C ARG A 64 -15.31 -13.71 17.35
N PRO A 65 -14.56 -14.71 16.85
CA PRO A 65 -15.07 -16.06 16.68
C PRO A 65 -15.35 -16.72 18.04
N PRO A 66 -16.20 -17.77 18.08
CA PRO A 66 -16.46 -18.51 19.30
C PRO A 66 -15.18 -19.01 19.97
N GLY A 67 -15.07 -18.80 21.29
CA GLY A 67 -13.90 -19.20 22.08
C GLY A 67 -12.83 -18.12 22.24
N ASP A 68 -12.86 -17.06 21.42
CA ASP A 68 -11.99 -15.90 21.63
C ASP A 68 -12.60 -14.95 22.67
N ASN A 69 -12.06 -15.04 23.89
CA ASN A 69 -12.48 -14.24 25.05
C ASN A 69 -11.58 -13.02 25.28
N ARG A 70 -10.72 -12.65 24.32
CA ARG A 70 -9.81 -11.51 24.50
C ARG A 70 -10.59 -10.20 24.63
N THR A 71 -10.13 -9.31 25.49
CA THR A 71 -10.69 -7.97 25.64
C THR A 71 -10.33 -7.08 24.45
N ALA A 72 -11.05 -5.97 24.30
CA ALA A 72 -10.70 -4.95 23.30
C ALA A 72 -9.25 -4.47 23.47
N GLU A 73 -8.78 -4.24 24.70
CA GLU A 73 -7.39 -3.84 24.99
C GLU A 73 -6.37 -4.89 24.55
N GLN A 74 -6.65 -6.17 24.74
CA GLN A 74 -5.74 -7.24 24.32
C GLN A 74 -5.62 -7.26 22.79
N ILE A 75 -6.75 -7.20 22.09
CA ILE A 75 -6.77 -7.16 20.62
C ILE A 75 -6.10 -5.90 20.07
N ILE A 76 -6.36 -4.73 20.67
CA ILE A 76 -5.72 -3.47 20.28
C ILE A 76 -4.21 -3.56 20.51
N ASN A 77 -3.75 -4.11 21.64
CA ASN A 77 -2.32 -4.25 21.90
C ASN A 77 -1.62 -5.26 20.98
N ASP A 78 -2.33 -6.29 20.55
CA ASP A 78 -1.88 -7.29 19.58
C ASP A 78 -1.82 -6.73 18.14
N ASN A 79 -2.45 -5.58 17.87
CA ASN A 79 -2.45 -4.91 16.57
C ASN A 79 -1.81 -3.51 16.68
N PRO A 80 -0.50 -3.37 16.38
CA PRO A 80 0.21 -2.11 16.50
C PRO A 80 -0.41 -0.94 15.72
N ILE A 81 -0.97 -1.20 14.53
CA ILE A 81 -1.62 -0.16 13.71
C ILE A 81 -2.89 0.33 14.37
N LEU A 82 -3.74 -0.58 14.85
CA LEU A 82 -4.96 -0.23 15.57
C LEU A 82 -4.64 0.54 16.86
N LYS A 83 -3.60 0.12 17.58
CA LYS A 83 -3.11 0.81 18.79
C LYS A 83 -2.67 2.24 18.53
N ASN A 84 -1.96 2.46 17.41
CA ASN A 84 -1.41 3.75 17.04
C ASN A 84 -2.35 4.55 16.12
N LEU A 85 -3.54 4.03 15.81
CA LEU A 85 -4.47 4.65 14.90
C LEU A 85 -4.95 6.00 15.47
N GLY A 86 -4.48 7.08 14.86
CA GLY A 86 -4.73 8.42 15.35
C GLY A 86 -6.14 8.95 15.04
N HIS A 87 -6.30 10.26 15.19
CA HIS A 87 -7.56 10.98 14.98
C HIS A 87 -7.51 11.90 13.76
N GLN A 88 -6.59 11.65 12.83
CA GLN A 88 -6.49 12.43 11.59
C GLN A 88 -7.77 12.32 10.77
N LYS A 89 -8.09 13.37 10.01
CA LYS A 89 -9.39 13.50 9.32
C LYS A 89 -9.75 12.30 8.44
N ASP A 90 -8.80 11.78 7.67
CA ASP A 90 -9.04 10.71 6.70
C ASP A 90 -8.89 9.30 7.31
N ILE A 91 -8.56 9.19 8.61
CA ILE A 91 -8.80 7.97 9.37
C ILE A 91 -10.31 7.74 9.53
N ASN A 92 -11.10 8.81 9.53
CA ASN A 92 -12.56 8.75 9.44
C ASN A 92 -13.20 7.76 10.44
N ARG A 93 -12.76 7.83 11.71
CA ARG A 93 -13.24 6.96 12.79
C ARG A 93 -14.77 6.90 12.90
N PRO A 94 -15.53 8.01 12.75
CA PRO A 94 -16.99 7.94 12.81
C PRO A 94 -17.59 7.01 11.75
N LEU A 95 -17.09 7.01 10.51
CA LEU A 95 -17.55 6.04 9.51
C LEU A 95 -17.02 4.64 9.80
N ALA A 96 -15.78 4.51 10.25
CA ALA A 96 -15.23 3.22 10.66
C ALA A 96 -16.11 2.55 11.75
N TYR A 97 -16.59 3.31 12.73
CA TYR A 97 -17.47 2.79 13.79
C TYR A 97 -18.83 2.31 13.28
N LYS A 98 -19.37 2.95 12.23
CA LYS A 98 -20.60 2.47 11.58
C LYS A 98 -20.39 1.11 10.91
N ARG A 99 -19.19 0.85 10.39
CA ARG A 99 -18.85 -0.39 9.67
C ARG A 99 -18.43 -1.53 10.61
N LEU A 100 -17.64 -1.20 11.62
CA LEU A 100 -16.91 -2.16 12.44
C LEU A 100 -17.43 -2.25 13.87
N GLY A 101 -18.16 -1.22 14.33
CA GLY A 101 -18.47 -0.97 15.74
C GLY A 101 -17.47 0.01 16.37
N ASP A 102 -17.82 0.60 17.52
CA ASP A 102 -16.92 1.48 18.27
C ASP A 102 -16.02 0.66 19.21
N TRP A 103 -14.73 0.60 18.90
CA TRP A 103 -13.71 -0.11 19.67
C TRP A 103 -13.10 0.75 20.80
N THR A 104 -13.54 1.99 20.97
CA THR A 104 -13.00 2.91 21.99
C THR A 104 -13.69 2.74 23.34
N SER A 105 -13.11 3.39 24.36
CA SER A 105 -13.67 3.46 25.70
C SER A 105 -15.01 4.20 25.79
N ASN A 106 -15.49 4.82 24.70
CA ASN A 106 -16.83 5.39 24.62
C ASN A 106 -17.90 4.28 24.55
N ASN A 107 -17.59 3.13 23.94
CA ASN A 107 -18.45 1.97 23.96
C ASN A 107 -18.36 1.28 25.34
N LYS A 108 -19.45 1.35 26.11
CA LYS A 108 -19.53 0.82 27.48
C LYS A 108 -19.85 -0.67 27.54
N ASP A 109 -20.25 -1.27 26.41
CA ASP A 109 -20.42 -2.71 26.29
C ASP A 109 -19.05 -3.35 25.99
N PRO A 110 -18.46 -4.08 26.96
CA PRO A 110 -17.12 -4.65 26.78
C PRO A 110 -17.07 -5.71 25.67
N GLU A 111 -18.15 -6.49 25.48
CA GLU A 111 -18.21 -7.54 24.48
C GLU A 111 -18.33 -6.94 23.07
N ALA A 112 -19.25 -5.98 22.90
CA ALA A 112 -19.41 -5.28 21.63
C ALA A 112 -18.15 -4.47 21.25
N ARG A 113 -17.45 -3.91 22.25
CA ARG A 113 -16.19 -3.20 22.04
C ARG A 113 -15.06 -4.15 21.62
N ALA A 114 -14.98 -5.34 22.21
CA ALA A 114 -13.98 -6.35 21.83
C ALA A 114 -14.25 -6.89 20.41
N ASP A 115 -15.50 -7.09 20.05
CA ASP A 115 -15.90 -7.44 18.69
C ASP A 115 -15.54 -6.35 17.68
N ALA A 116 -15.76 -5.08 18.04
CA ALA A 116 -15.36 -3.95 17.21
C ALA A 116 -13.84 -3.86 17.02
N ALA A 117 -13.07 -4.10 18.09
CA ALA A 117 -11.61 -4.13 18.02
C ALA A 117 -11.13 -5.27 17.10
N PHE A 118 -11.74 -6.46 17.20
CA PHE A 118 -11.45 -7.59 16.32
C PHE A 118 -11.70 -7.26 14.84
N ASN A 119 -12.88 -6.71 14.54
CA ASN A 119 -13.25 -6.31 13.19
C ASN A 119 -12.25 -5.27 12.62
N ALA A 120 -11.89 -4.26 13.41
CA ALA A 120 -10.93 -3.24 13.01
C ALA A 120 -9.53 -3.82 12.78
N ALA A 121 -9.06 -4.67 13.68
CA ALA A 121 -7.77 -5.34 13.57
C ALA A 121 -7.68 -6.18 12.29
N ARG A 122 -8.74 -6.94 11.97
CA ARG A 122 -8.80 -7.78 10.77
C ARG A 122 -8.68 -6.95 9.49
N VAL A 123 -9.42 -5.84 9.38
CA VAL A 123 -9.35 -4.95 8.21
C VAL A 123 -7.99 -4.26 8.12
N LEU A 124 -7.45 -3.76 9.24
CA LEU A 124 -6.15 -3.09 9.25
C LEU A 124 -5.01 -4.05 8.89
N ASN A 125 -5.02 -5.28 9.39
CA ASN A 125 -4.04 -6.29 9.03
C ASN A 125 -4.10 -6.62 7.52
N TYR A 126 -5.31 -6.78 6.97
CA TYR A 126 -5.47 -7.00 5.53
C TYR A 126 -4.93 -5.82 4.72
N ILE A 127 -5.24 -4.59 5.11
CA ILE A 127 -4.76 -3.39 4.41
C ILE A 127 -3.24 -3.26 4.50
N ASP A 128 -2.67 -3.42 5.68
CA ASP A 128 -1.23 -3.25 5.92
C ASP A 128 -0.37 -4.26 5.15
N THR A 129 -0.83 -5.51 5.12
CA THR A 129 -0.17 -6.60 4.40
C THR A 129 -0.37 -6.57 2.88
N SER A 130 -1.12 -5.59 2.36
CA SER A 130 -1.27 -5.42 0.91
C SER A 130 0.08 -5.35 0.21
N LEU A 131 0.18 -5.94 -0.96
CA LEU A 131 1.34 -5.79 -1.83
C LEU A 131 1.39 -4.37 -2.40
N SER A 132 2.57 -3.94 -2.86
CA SER A 132 2.72 -2.72 -3.65
C SER A 132 1.86 -2.73 -4.91
N ALA A 133 1.72 -1.58 -5.56
CA ALA A 133 0.97 -1.47 -6.83
C ALA A 133 1.49 -2.44 -7.91
N ASP A 134 2.81 -2.70 -7.95
CA ASP A 134 3.44 -3.66 -8.86
C ASP A 134 3.46 -5.10 -8.34
N GLY A 135 2.83 -5.39 -7.19
CA GLY A 135 2.62 -6.73 -6.67
C GLY A 135 3.79 -7.29 -5.89
N LYS A 136 4.69 -6.42 -5.42
CA LYS A 136 5.85 -6.79 -4.62
C LYS A 136 5.57 -6.61 -3.14
N HIS A 137 6.34 -7.33 -2.34
CA HIS A 137 6.34 -7.18 -0.90
C HIS A 137 6.83 -5.77 -0.49
N ARG A 138 6.17 -5.13 0.49
CA ARG A 138 6.44 -3.74 0.91
C ARG A 138 7.58 -3.61 1.94
N GLY A 139 8.18 -4.71 2.36
CA GLY A 139 9.36 -4.71 3.23
C GLY A 139 9.08 -4.06 4.59
N LYS A 140 9.87 -3.09 5.02
CA LYS A 140 9.68 -2.45 6.34
C LYS A 140 8.44 -1.54 6.44
N ALA A 141 7.74 -1.30 5.32
CA ALA A 141 6.55 -0.46 5.25
C ALA A 141 5.24 -1.20 5.60
N HIS A 142 5.31 -2.48 5.94
CA HIS A 142 4.22 -3.22 6.57
C HIS A 142 4.66 -3.71 7.95
N GLY A 143 3.72 -3.89 8.87
CA GLY A 143 3.96 -4.43 10.21
C GLY A 143 4.74 -3.51 11.15
N ASN A 144 4.98 -2.25 10.78
CA ASN A 144 5.70 -1.26 11.57
C ASN A 144 4.80 -0.54 12.60
N GLY A 145 3.49 -0.78 12.56
CA GLY A 145 2.52 -0.14 13.43
C GLY A 145 2.04 1.23 12.93
N ASP A 146 2.37 1.60 11.70
CA ASP A 146 1.93 2.84 11.06
C ASP A 146 1.00 2.53 9.88
N LEU A 147 -0.10 3.30 9.79
CA LEU A 147 -0.95 3.28 8.59
C LEU A 147 -0.34 4.22 7.54
N GLU A 148 0.48 3.65 6.67
CA GLU A 148 1.26 4.39 5.67
C GLU A 148 0.38 5.23 4.73
N GLY A 149 0.82 6.45 4.44
CA GLY A 149 0.19 7.33 3.45
C GLY A 149 -0.59 8.52 4.01
N ILE A 150 -0.72 8.63 5.34
CA ILE A 150 -1.28 9.84 5.98
C ILE A 150 -0.31 11.02 5.84
N THR A 151 -0.79 12.15 5.34
CA THR A 151 -0.03 13.39 5.24
C THR A 151 0.01 14.14 6.58
N ARG A 152 0.87 15.15 6.68
CA ARG A 152 0.92 16.04 7.85
C ARG A 152 -0.40 16.79 8.11
N SER A 153 -1.19 17.06 7.06
CA SER A 153 -2.53 17.66 7.16
C SER A 153 -3.62 16.64 7.51
N GLY A 154 -3.26 15.36 7.64
CA GLY A 154 -4.18 14.29 7.96
C GLY A 154 -4.97 13.73 6.77
N ASP A 155 -4.57 14.07 5.53
CA ASP A 155 -5.11 13.50 4.29
C ASP A 155 -4.54 12.10 4.06
N ALA A 156 -5.35 11.18 3.54
CA ALA A 156 -4.87 9.89 3.04
C ALA A 156 -4.57 10.00 1.55
N ARG A 157 -3.35 9.64 1.13
CA ARG A 157 -2.99 9.62 -0.29
C ARG A 157 -3.50 8.38 -1.00
N HIS A 158 -3.99 8.53 -2.23
CA HIS A 158 -4.37 7.40 -3.07
C HIS A 158 -3.13 6.53 -3.41
N GLY A 159 -3.33 5.21 -3.55
CA GLY A 159 -2.24 4.25 -3.76
C GLY A 159 -1.42 3.92 -2.49
N THR A 160 -1.99 4.17 -1.31
CA THR A 160 -1.38 3.86 0.00
C THR A 160 -2.33 3.06 0.89
N PRO A 161 -1.84 2.37 1.95
CA PRO A 161 -2.69 1.74 2.95
C PRO A 161 -3.72 2.68 3.57
N ALA A 162 -3.33 3.91 3.89
CA ALA A 162 -4.23 4.94 4.39
C ALA A 162 -5.35 5.28 3.40
N GLY A 163 -5.02 5.34 2.10
CA GLY A 163 -6.00 5.55 1.03
C GLY A 163 -7.01 4.40 0.97
N MET A 164 -6.54 3.15 1.07
CA MET A 164 -7.42 1.97 1.10
C MET A 164 -8.29 1.93 2.36
N TRP A 165 -7.75 2.33 3.52
CA TRP A 165 -8.54 2.48 4.75
C TRP A 165 -9.63 3.53 4.59
N LYS A 166 -9.31 4.69 4.01
CA LYS A 166 -10.30 5.73 3.70
C LYS A 166 -11.40 5.18 2.81
N ASP A 167 -11.05 4.56 1.68
CA ASP A 167 -12.00 3.91 0.78
C ASP A 167 -12.89 2.89 1.53
N PHE A 168 -12.30 2.08 2.40
CA PHE A 168 -13.04 1.14 3.25
C PHE A 168 -14.03 1.84 4.18
N THR A 169 -13.63 2.91 4.86
CA THR A 169 -14.56 3.62 5.77
C THR A 169 -15.75 4.21 5.02
N GLU A 170 -15.53 4.70 3.80
CA GLU A 170 -16.56 5.30 2.95
C GLU A 170 -17.48 4.24 2.32
N GLN A 171 -16.90 3.21 1.71
CA GLN A 171 -17.62 2.26 0.85
C GLN A 171 -17.89 0.90 1.52
N GLY A 172 -17.15 0.56 2.57
CA GLY A 172 -17.23 -0.73 3.27
C GLY A 172 -16.31 -1.80 2.64
N TYR A 173 -16.63 -3.07 2.89
CA TYR A 173 -15.78 -4.21 2.49
C TYR A 173 -15.56 -4.35 0.98
N SER A 174 -16.44 -3.80 0.14
CA SER A 174 -16.26 -3.78 -1.32
C SER A 174 -15.06 -2.94 -1.78
N ALA A 175 -14.58 -2.01 -0.94
CA ALA A 175 -13.36 -1.25 -1.22
C ALA A 175 -12.09 -2.05 -0.92
N LEU A 176 -12.15 -3.18 -0.24
CA LEU A 176 -10.97 -4.03 -0.08
C LEU A 176 -10.69 -4.75 -1.40
N ARG A 177 -9.44 -4.67 -1.87
CA ARG A 177 -9.06 -5.18 -3.19
C ARG A 177 -8.88 -6.69 -3.14
N GLU A 178 -9.51 -7.41 -4.07
CA GLU A 178 -9.40 -8.88 -4.20
C GLU A 178 -7.97 -9.34 -4.49
N HIS A 179 -7.28 -8.59 -5.34
CA HIS A 179 -5.90 -8.89 -5.70
C HIS A 179 -4.89 -8.48 -4.62
N HIS A 180 -5.35 -7.99 -3.46
CA HIS A 180 -4.54 -7.63 -2.29
C HIS A 180 -3.32 -6.75 -2.62
N ARG A 181 -3.52 -5.77 -3.50
CA ARG A 181 -2.49 -4.80 -3.93
C ARG A 181 -3.02 -3.39 -3.74
N LEU A 182 -2.11 -2.47 -3.46
CA LEU A 182 -2.38 -1.04 -3.52
C LEU A 182 -2.72 -0.61 -4.95
N ASP A 183 -3.51 0.45 -5.09
CA ASP A 183 -3.77 1.03 -6.40
C ASP A 183 -2.53 1.74 -6.96
N SER A 184 -2.42 1.79 -8.28
CA SER A 184 -1.42 2.64 -8.91
C SER A 184 -1.82 4.10 -8.77
N THR A 185 -0.85 4.95 -8.43
CA THR A 185 -1.07 6.41 -8.28
C THR A 185 -0.06 7.18 -9.12
N SER A 186 -0.52 8.29 -9.71
CA SER A 186 0.36 9.27 -10.35
C SER A 186 0.94 10.28 -9.35
N ASP A 187 0.59 10.16 -8.07
CA ASP A 187 1.09 11.03 -7.03
C ASP A 187 2.59 10.80 -6.78
N THR A 188 3.40 11.75 -7.24
CA THR A 188 4.86 11.68 -7.14
C THR A 188 5.39 11.72 -5.70
N HIS A 189 4.56 12.11 -4.71
CA HIS A 189 4.90 12.05 -3.29
C HIS A 189 4.72 10.66 -2.68
N VAL A 190 4.10 9.72 -3.39
CA VAL A 190 3.93 8.33 -2.95
C VAL A 190 5.05 7.48 -3.54
N ARG A 191 5.66 6.63 -2.70
CA ARG A 191 6.59 5.59 -3.14
C ARG A 191 5.81 4.39 -3.69
N LYS A 192 6.49 3.52 -4.45
CA LYS A 192 5.87 2.30 -4.98
C LYS A 192 5.35 1.37 -3.88
N ASP A 193 5.97 1.40 -2.70
CA ASP A 193 5.54 0.68 -1.50
C ASP A 193 4.42 1.39 -0.72
N GLY A 194 3.79 2.44 -1.26
CA GLY A 194 2.68 3.14 -0.62
C GLY A 194 3.08 4.07 0.54
N THR A 195 4.37 4.26 0.82
CA THR A 195 4.82 5.23 1.84
C THR A 195 4.92 6.66 1.26
N ASN A 196 4.93 7.67 2.13
CA ASN A 196 5.09 9.07 1.74
C ASN A 196 6.57 9.46 1.64
N LYS A 197 6.96 10.15 0.56
CA LYS A 197 8.25 10.84 0.45
C LYS A 197 8.25 12.13 1.27
N ASP A 198 9.39 12.48 1.84
CA ASP A 198 9.59 13.82 2.37
C ASP A 198 9.81 14.84 1.24
N ASN A 199 9.71 16.13 1.56
CA ASN A 199 9.82 17.20 0.56
C ASN A 199 11.19 17.24 -0.13
N VAL A 200 12.27 16.93 0.58
CA VAL A 200 13.63 16.96 0.03
C VAL A 200 13.79 15.83 -0.98
N GLN A 201 13.34 14.63 -0.64
CA GLN A 201 13.32 13.48 -1.51
C GLN A 201 12.47 13.72 -2.75
N TRP A 202 11.28 14.28 -2.58
CA TRP A 202 10.41 14.62 -3.71
C TRP A 202 11.07 15.64 -4.66
N VAL A 203 11.59 16.76 -4.13
CA VAL A 203 12.28 17.78 -4.93
C VAL A 203 13.48 17.17 -5.66
N ALA A 204 14.31 16.39 -4.96
CA ALA A 204 15.47 15.76 -5.55
C ALA A 204 15.07 14.77 -6.66
N GLY A 205 14.08 13.91 -6.43
CA GLY A 205 13.60 12.98 -7.45
C GLY A 205 13.06 13.69 -8.70
N GLU A 206 12.31 14.78 -8.53
CA GLU A 206 11.77 15.57 -9.65
C GLU A 206 12.88 16.32 -10.40
N ALA A 207 13.86 16.87 -9.69
CA ALA A 207 15.05 17.48 -10.30
C ALA A 207 15.91 16.44 -11.05
N GLY A 208 16.03 15.22 -10.50
CA GLY A 208 16.75 14.11 -11.13
C GLY A 208 16.11 13.69 -12.44
N LYS A 209 14.78 13.64 -12.51
CA LYS A 209 14.05 13.40 -13.77
C LYS A 209 14.30 14.48 -14.81
N ARG A 210 14.36 15.75 -14.40
CA ARG A 210 14.58 16.88 -15.33
C ARG A 210 16.02 17.01 -15.81
N THR A 211 16.98 16.45 -15.08
CA THR A 211 18.41 16.48 -15.42
C THR A 211 18.89 15.19 -16.08
N TRP A 212 17.98 14.39 -16.66
CA TRP A 212 18.28 13.08 -17.27
C TRP A 212 19.46 13.07 -18.26
N PHE A 213 19.66 14.17 -18.99
CA PHE A 213 20.75 14.36 -19.96
C PHE A 213 22.13 14.59 -19.32
N ILE A 214 22.19 14.72 -17.99
CA ILE A 214 23.41 14.72 -17.17
C ILE A 214 23.35 13.48 -16.25
N PRO A 215 23.75 12.28 -16.73
CA PRO A 215 23.50 11.02 -16.03
C PRO A 215 23.99 11.00 -14.58
N GLY A 216 25.18 11.58 -14.31
CA GLY A 216 25.73 11.66 -12.96
C GLY A 216 24.88 12.47 -11.99
N LEU A 217 24.45 13.67 -12.40
CA LEU A 217 23.58 14.50 -11.58
C LEU A 217 22.20 13.87 -11.44
N SER A 218 21.65 13.34 -12.54
CA SER A 218 20.33 12.71 -12.57
C SER A 218 20.25 11.52 -11.63
N ASN A 219 21.18 10.57 -11.72
CA ASN A 219 21.21 9.38 -10.87
C ASN A 219 21.45 9.73 -9.40
N ILE A 220 22.31 10.72 -9.08
CA ILE A 220 22.49 11.20 -7.69
C ILE A 220 21.16 11.72 -7.13
N LEU A 221 20.49 12.59 -7.87
CA LEU A 221 19.23 13.22 -7.46
C LEU A 221 18.08 12.20 -7.36
N LEU A 222 17.99 11.26 -8.30
CA LEU A 222 17.07 10.12 -8.23
C LEU A 222 17.38 9.22 -7.02
N GLY A 223 18.66 8.98 -6.74
CA GLY A 223 19.12 8.21 -5.59
C GLY A 223 18.69 8.85 -4.27
N ILE A 224 18.81 10.17 -4.14
CA ILE A 224 18.27 10.93 -3.00
C ILE A 224 16.74 10.80 -2.95
N GLY A 225 16.05 10.95 -4.07
CA GLY A 225 14.58 10.89 -4.11
C GLY A 225 13.99 9.50 -3.79
N ASN A 226 14.77 8.44 -3.98
CA ASN A 226 14.41 7.06 -3.67
C ASN A 226 14.94 6.57 -2.32
N SER A 227 15.64 7.39 -1.54
CA SER A 227 16.29 6.96 -0.30
C SER A 227 15.32 6.80 0.88
N GLU A 228 15.86 6.30 2.01
CA GLU A 228 15.25 6.48 3.33
C GLU A 228 15.18 7.98 3.71
N PRO A 229 14.17 8.42 4.48
CA PRO A 229 14.03 9.81 4.92
C PRO A 229 15.23 10.35 5.72
N GLY A 230 15.45 11.66 5.62
CA GLY A 230 16.46 12.38 6.40
C GLY A 230 17.87 12.45 5.78
N VAL A 231 18.75 13.24 6.40
CA VAL A 231 20.07 13.62 5.85
C VAL A 231 20.97 12.41 5.59
N ILE A 232 21.00 11.45 6.52
CA ILE A 232 21.82 10.22 6.37
C ILE A 232 21.33 9.39 5.19
N GLY A 233 20.01 9.22 5.06
CA GLY A 233 19.40 8.53 3.93
C GLY A 233 19.72 9.22 2.61
N ALA A 234 19.61 10.55 2.55
CA ALA A 234 19.97 11.34 1.38
C ALA A 234 21.44 11.17 0.97
N ILE A 235 22.39 11.17 1.91
CA ILE A 235 23.81 10.93 1.62
C ILE A 235 24.03 9.52 1.05
N LYS A 236 23.39 8.50 1.65
CA LYS A 236 23.45 7.12 1.13
C LYS A 236 22.84 7.02 -0.26
N GLY A 237 21.71 7.67 -0.49
CA GLY A 237 21.02 7.74 -1.78
C GLY A 237 21.87 8.42 -2.85
N ALA A 238 22.49 9.55 -2.53
CA ALA A 238 23.42 10.26 -3.40
C ALA A 238 24.61 9.36 -3.79
N LYS A 239 25.19 8.66 -2.81
CA LYS A 239 26.27 7.70 -3.08
C LYS A 239 25.80 6.57 -4.00
N ALA A 240 24.65 5.97 -3.73
CA ALA A 240 24.10 4.90 -4.58
C ALA A 240 23.85 5.38 -6.02
N GLY A 241 23.35 6.60 -6.20
CA GLY A 241 23.18 7.23 -7.51
C GLY A 241 24.52 7.48 -8.23
N PHE A 242 25.54 7.91 -7.49
CA PHE A 242 26.89 8.04 -8.03
C PHE A 242 27.47 6.68 -8.46
N ASP A 243 27.38 5.65 -7.60
CA ASP A 243 27.84 4.30 -7.89
C ASP A 243 27.12 3.72 -9.12
N LYS A 244 25.80 3.96 -9.25
CA LYS A 244 25.02 3.60 -10.45
C LYS A 244 25.53 4.29 -11.71
N THR A 245 25.83 5.59 -11.65
CA THR A 245 26.39 6.34 -12.79
C THR A 245 27.69 5.72 -13.29
N ARG A 246 28.56 5.31 -12.37
CA ARG A 246 29.82 4.63 -12.70
C ARG A 246 29.56 3.32 -13.43
N ALA A 247 28.63 2.52 -12.91
CA ALA A 247 28.21 1.24 -13.51
C ALA A 247 27.51 1.40 -14.87
N ASP A 248 26.80 2.52 -15.09
CA ASP A 248 26.04 2.77 -16.33
C ASP A 248 26.93 3.14 -17.53
N GLY A 249 28.23 3.35 -17.33
CA GLY A 249 29.21 3.58 -18.43
C GLY A 249 30.12 4.79 -18.23
N PHE A 250 29.98 5.52 -17.11
CA PHE A 250 30.84 6.68 -16.84
C PHE A 250 32.30 6.29 -16.62
N ASP A 251 32.58 5.16 -15.96
CA ASP A 251 33.95 4.67 -15.77
C ASP A 251 34.59 4.26 -17.11
N GLU A 252 33.80 3.71 -18.03
CA GLU A 252 34.23 3.36 -19.40
C GLU A 252 34.57 4.62 -20.21
N ALA A 253 33.74 5.66 -20.11
CA ALA A 253 34.01 6.95 -20.74
C ALA A 253 35.29 7.58 -20.19
N LEU A 254 35.50 7.53 -18.86
CA LEU A 254 36.69 8.09 -18.22
C LEU A 254 37.96 7.32 -18.61
N ALA A 255 37.90 5.99 -18.64
CA ALA A 255 39.02 5.15 -19.09
C ALA A 255 39.37 5.42 -20.57
N SER A 256 38.37 5.60 -21.43
CA SER A 256 38.59 5.94 -22.83
C SER A 256 39.22 7.32 -23.01
N ALA A 257 38.86 8.28 -22.15
CA ALA A 257 39.45 9.62 -22.17
C ALA A 257 40.94 9.61 -21.82
N THR A 258 41.38 8.78 -20.88
CA THR A 258 42.80 8.68 -20.50
C THR A 258 43.66 8.04 -21.59
N THR A 259 43.06 7.22 -22.46
CA THR A 259 43.72 6.63 -23.63
C THR A 259 43.57 7.45 -24.91
N GLY A 260 42.86 8.58 -24.87
CA GLY A 260 42.57 9.41 -26.04
C GLY A 260 41.56 8.80 -27.02
N ASP A 261 40.81 7.77 -26.62
CA ASP A 261 39.77 7.15 -27.44
C ASP A 261 38.46 7.95 -27.38
N ILE A 262 38.33 8.90 -28.29
CA ILE A 262 37.14 9.77 -28.40
C ILE A 262 35.87 8.96 -28.69
N VAL A 263 35.97 7.85 -29.43
CA VAL A 263 34.81 7.00 -29.76
C VAL A 263 34.33 6.28 -28.49
N GLY A 264 35.25 5.76 -27.69
CA GLY A 264 34.97 5.16 -26.38
C GLY A 264 34.33 6.16 -25.40
N VAL A 265 34.78 7.42 -25.38
CA VAL A 265 34.16 8.48 -24.56
C VAL A 265 32.70 8.71 -24.95
N VAL A 266 32.41 8.85 -26.25
CA VAL A 266 31.04 9.07 -26.74
C VAL A 266 30.14 7.87 -26.47
N LYS A 267 30.65 6.65 -26.70
CA LYS A 267 29.90 5.41 -26.40
C LYS A 267 29.58 5.27 -24.91
N GLY A 268 30.55 5.54 -24.03
CA GLY A 268 30.33 5.51 -22.59
C GLY A 268 29.29 6.53 -22.13
N TYR A 269 29.28 7.74 -22.71
CA TYR A 269 28.23 8.73 -22.46
C TYR A 269 26.85 8.27 -22.95
N ILE A 270 26.75 7.76 -24.18
CA ILE A 270 25.48 7.22 -24.73
C ILE A 270 24.95 6.10 -23.84
N ASN A 271 25.81 5.18 -23.40
CA ASN A 271 25.45 4.10 -22.49
C ASN A 271 24.91 4.64 -21.16
N ALA A 272 25.58 5.65 -20.59
CA ALA A 272 25.15 6.26 -19.33
C ALA A 272 23.79 6.97 -19.46
N VAL A 273 23.53 7.66 -20.58
CA VAL A 273 22.22 8.27 -20.86
C VAL A 273 21.15 7.20 -21.08
N LYS A 274 21.44 6.19 -21.88
CA LYS A 274 20.50 5.10 -22.20
C LYS A 274 20.07 4.32 -20.96
N LYS A 275 21.00 3.99 -20.07
CA LYS A 275 20.73 3.21 -18.84
C LYS A 275 20.16 4.03 -17.69
N ASN A 276 20.20 5.36 -17.79
CA ASN A 276 19.56 6.23 -16.81
C ASN A 276 18.02 6.05 -16.84
N GLU A 277 17.46 5.72 -15.69
CA GLU A 277 16.02 5.48 -15.49
C GLU A 277 15.14 6.71 -15.73
N ALA A 278 15.72 7.92 -15.65
CA ALA A 278 15.03 9.16 -15.98
C ALA A 278 14.99 9.48 -17.47
N THR A 279 15.75 8.78 -18.31
CA THR A 279 15.80 9.08 -19.74
C THR A 279 14.46 8.72 -20.38
N PRO A 280 13.84 9.63 -21.15
CA PRO A 280 12.57 9.33 -21.81
C PRO A 280 12.66 8.12 -22.72
N ASN A 281 11.64 7.25 -22.73
CA ASN A 281 11.62 6.02 -23.53
C ASN A 281 11.93 6.25 -25.01
N GLY A 282 11.43 7.35 -25.61
CA GLY A 282 11.73 7.69 -27.00
C GLY A 282 13.22 8.00 -27.25
N VAL A 283 13.90 8.58 -26.27
CA VAL A 283 15.35 8.82 -26.33
C VAL A 283 16.11 7.51 -26.16
N GLN A 284 15.72 6.66 -25.20
CA GLN A 284 16.33 5.34 -25.02
C GLN A 284 16.24 4.52 -26.32
N SER A 285 15.05 4.49 -26.93
CA SER A 285 14.80 3.76 -28.19
C SER A 285 15.64 4.31 -29.35
N ALA A 286 15.76 5.64 -29.48
CA ALA A 286 16.61 6.24 -30.51
C ALA A 286 18.11 5.92 -30.31
N LEU A 287 18.58 5.85 -29.05
CA LEU A 287 19.96 5.46 -28.75
C LEU A 287 20.21 3.96 -28.98
N ASP A 288 19.20 3.10 -28.82
CA ASP A 288 19.28 1.69 -29.21
C ASP A 288 19.56 1.53 -30.70
N GLU A 289 18.83 2.25 -31.56
CA GLU A 289 19.01 2.22 -33.02
C GLU A 289 20.39 2.74 -33.48
N ILE A 290 20.98 3.69 -32.75
CA ILE A 290 22.29 4.27 -33.09
C ILE A 290 23.46 3.40 -32.56
N SER A 291 23.21 2.56 -31.55
CA SER A 291 24.22 1.71 -30.92
C SER A 291 24.24 0.26 -31.43
N SER A 292 23.31 -0.10 -32.32
CA SER A 292 23.23 -1.39 -33.03
C SER A 292 24.02 -1.36 -34.35
#